data_AF-A0A7C5H7W7-F1
#
_entry.id   AF-A0A7C5H7W7-F1
#
_cell.length_a   1.000
_cell.length_b   1.000
_cell.length_c   1.000
_cell.angle_alpha   90.00
_cell.angle_beta   90.00
_cell.angle_gamma   90.00
#
_symmetry.space_group_name_H-M   'P 1'
#
loop_
_entity.id
_entity.type
_entity.pdbx_description
1 polymer ?
#
loop_
_entity_poly.entity_id
_entity_poly.type
_entity_poly.pdbx_seq_one_letter_code
_entity_poly.pdbx_strand_id
1 'polypeptide(L)'
;MRCPECSRDDRVIKCGLRKTGKGSVQKYLCRRCGRYFSSSLHPYSKYPDRVILHALELYDSGRTVEEVSVLLENEYHTEVPDRTIYSWLKRYEREYDLYVLKGHDSRKTGGPVRAVSLPIGGGVSFGFHVEKLKELCDAFPKLRNYLFWVGNDFPVESLSRFSIPLHEEEHADNIVRNRGDIGFTLELAHLRFGEEPGPESIREFFLLVHPGCVAVSLPVFTDPEEGIGSLLGLVDIVMIDRREVRLVVIDPDPSGRVLQHCIIKRKAFMQRTDIPAEMIRCSMITRNGAFDLMEP
;
A
#
# COMPACT_ATOMS: atom_id res chain seq x y z
N MET A 1 -17.57 -7.58 -5.82
CA MET A 1 -17.37 -7.21 -7.24
C MET A 1 -18.39 -6.15 -7.63
N ARG A 2 -17.94 -4.95 -7.99
CA ARG A 2 -18.78 -3.84 -8.44
C ARG A 2 -18.89 -3.85 -9.97
N CYS A 3 -20.05 -3.53 -10.52
CA CYS A 3 -20.19 -3.41 -11.98
C CYS A 3 -19.42 -2.17 -12.47
N PRO A 4 -18.51 -2.30 -13.45
CA PRO A 4 -17.71 -1.17 -13.93
C PRO A 4 -18.53 -0.10 -14.67
N GLU A 5 -19.74 -0.44 -15.10
CA GLU A 5 -20.57 0.41 -15.96
C GLU A 5 -21.58 1.26 -15.19
N CYS A 6 -22.06 0.75 -14.05
CA CYS A 6 -23.02 1.47 -13.20
C CYS A 6 -22.50 1.72 -11.78
N SER A 7 -21.29 1.26 -11.46
CA SER A 7 -20.63 1.42 -10.15
C SER A 7 -21.43 0.87 -8.97
N ARG A 8 -22.28 -0.13 -9.20
CA ARG A 8 -23.13 -0.79 -8.19
C ARG A 8 -22.86 -2.30 -8.15
N ASP A 9 -22.99 -2.91 -6.98
CA ASP A 9 -22.69 -4.32 -6.71
C ASP A 9 -23.90 -5.14 -6.25
N ASP A 10 -25.03 -4.49 -5.95
CA ASP A 10 -26.26 -5.07 -5.38
C ASP A 10 -26.95 -6.10 -6.29
N ARG A 11 -26.71 -6.06 -7.60
CA ARG A 11 -27.37 -6.91 -8.60
C ARG A 11 -26.39 -7.61 -9.54
N VAL A 12 -25.20 -7.95 -9.04
CA VAL A 12 -24.17 -8.66 -9.80
C VAL A 12 -24.25 -10.17 -9.52
N ILE A 13 -24.42 -10.98 -10.58
CA ILE A 13 -24.45 -12.45 -10.48
C ILE A 13 -23.28 -13.09 -11.25
N LYS A 14 -22.80 -14.24 -10.77
CA LYS A 14 -21.80 -15.07 -11.47
C LYS A 14 -22.45 -15.80 -12.65
N CYS A 15 -21.83 -15.76 -13.83
CA CYS A 15 -22.36 -16.35 -15.08
C CYS A 15 -21.38 -17.35 -15.72
N GLY A 16 -20.70 -18.15 -14.90
CA GLY A 16 -19.73 -19.14 -15.34
C GLY A 16 -18.33 -18.59 -15.62
N LEU A 17 -17.46 -19.44 -16.15
CA LEU A 17 -16.05 -19.14 -16.43
C LEU A 17 -15.82 -18.98 -17.94
N ARG A 18 -15.04 -17.98 -18.34
CA ARG A 18 -14.52 -17.81 -19.70
C ARG A 18 -13.10 -18.36 -19.74
N LYS A 19 -12.84 -19.37 -20.57
CA LYS A 19 -11.47 -19.79 -20.87
C LYS A 19 -10.79 -18.73 -21.74
N THR A 20 -9.60 -18.31 -21.35
CA THR A 20 -8.74 -17.38 -22.11
C THR A 20 -7.34 -17.98 -22.22
N GLY A 21 -6.48 -17.39 -23.07
CA GLY A 21 -5.06 -17.78 -23.14
C GLY A 21 -4.29 -17.59 -21.82
N LYS A 22 -4.87 -16.88 -20.85
CA LYS A 22 -4.30 -16.60 -19.53
C LYS A 22 -4.90 -17.46 -18.41
N GLY A 23 -5.77 -18.41 -18.76
CA GLY A 23 -6.56 -19.19 -17.80
C GLY A 23 -8.04 -18.83 -17.81
N SER A 24 -8.76 -19.36 -16.81
CA SER A 24 -10.20 -19.18 -16.68
C SER A 24 -10.52 -17.89 -15.92
N VAL A 25 -11.37 -17.03 -16.50
CA VAL A 25 -11.81 -15.78 -15.88
C VAL A 25 -13.28 -15.88 -15.51
N GLN A 26 -13.64 -15.50 -14.28
CA GLN A 26 -15.04 -15.47 -13.85
C GLN A 26 -15.82 -14.39 -14.61
N LYS A 27 -16.92 -14.78 -15.26
CA LYS A 27 -17.87 -13.85 -15.86
C LYS A 27 -18.93 -13.44 -14.85
N TYR A 28 -19.37 -12.20 -14.96
CA TYR A 28 -20.46 -11.62 -14.20
C TYR A 28 -21.49 -10.97 -15.12
N LEU A 29 -22.75 -10.95 -14.70
CA LEU A 29 -23.83 -10.16 -15.30
C LEU A 29 -24.35 -9.19 -14.24
N CYS A 30 -24.35 -7.91 -14.56
CA CYS A 30 -25.10 -6.93 -13.77
C CYS A 30 -26.56 -6.96 -14.21
N ARG A 31 -27.46 -7.49 -13.38
CA ARG A 31 -28.92 -7.46 -13.67
C ARG A 31 -29.52 -6.05 -13.60
N ARG A 32 -28.74 -5.04 -13.18
CA ARG A 32 -29.18 -3.65 -13.15
C ARG A 32 -29.02 -2.97 -14.51
N CYS A 33 -27.84 -3.05 -15.11
CA CYS A 33 -27.56 -2.42 -16.42
C CYS A 33 -27.56 -3.43 -17.59
N GLY A 34 -27.75 -4.72 -17.32
CA GLY A 34 -27.78 -5.78 -18.33
C GLY A 34 -26.42 -6.13 -18.94
N ARG A 35 -25.31 -5.49 -18.51
CA ARG A 35 -23.98 -5.70 -19.09
C ARG A 35 -23.25 -6.88 -18.45
N TYR A 36 -22.54 -7.62 -19.30
CA TYR A 36 -21.58 -8.64 -18.89
C TYR A 36 -20.21 -8.02 -18.66
N PHE A 37 -19.50 -8.50 -17.65
CA PHE A 37 -18.11 -8.15 -17.38
C PHE A 37 -17.39 -9.37 -16.78
N SER A 38 -16.10 -9.25 -16.47
CA SER A 38 -15.34 -10.35 -15.89
C SER A 38 -14.57 -9.91 -14.65
N SER A 39 -14.00 -10.87 -13.91
CA SER A 39 -13.09 -10.60 -12.78
C SER A 39 -11.75 -10.03 -13.21
N SER A 40 -11.41 -10.08 -14.50
CA SER A 40 -10.16 -9.47 -14.97
C SER A 40 -10.37 -7.98 -15.15
N LEU A 41 -9.45 -7.19 -14.59
CA LEU A 41 -9.36 -5.74 -14.85
C LEU A 41 -9.04 -5.45 -16.32
N HIS A 42 -8.41 -6.41 -17.00
CA HIS A 42 -7.95 -6.27 -18.38
C HIS A 42 -8.51 -7.38 -19.28
N PRO A 43 -9.84 -7.42 -19.52
CA PRO A 43 -10.49 -8.49 -20.26
C PRO A 43 -10.07 -8.57 -21.74
N TYR A 44 -9.52 -7.47 -22.28
CA TYR A 44 -9.07 -7.37 -23.68
C TYR A 44 -7.55 -7.36 -23.83
N SER A 45 -6.78 -7.32 -22.73
CA SER A 45 -5.32 -7.39 -22.82
C SER A 45 -4.89 -8.81 -23.19
N LYS A 46 -3.75 -8.96 -23.88
CA LYS A 46 -3.09 -10.26 -24.07
C LYS A 46 -2.18 -10.63 -22.89
N TYR A 47 -1.85 -9.67 -22.02
CA TYR A 47 -0.93 -9.84 -20.90
C TYR A 47 -1.67 -10.05 -19.57
N PRO A 48 -1.31 -11.04 -18.74
CA PRO A 48 -1.91 -11.26 -17.42
C PRO A 48 -1.85 -10.03 -16.51
N ASP A 49 -2.84 -9.86 -15.63
CA ASP A 49 -2.93 -8.71 -14.71
C ASP A 49 -1.64 -8.59 -13.86
N ARG A 50 -1.05 -9.71 -13.39
CA ARG A 50 0.23 -9.73 -12.67
C ARG A 50 1.40 -9.10 -13.43
N VAL A 51 1.48 -9.29 -14.76
CA VAL A 51 2.57 -8.77 -15.60
C VAL A 51 2.41 -7.25 -15.75
N ILE A 52 1.18 -6.81 -15.93
CA ILE A 52 0.86 -5.38 -16.05
C ILE A 52 1.19 -4.66 -14.73
N LEU A 53 0.73 -5.22 -13.60
CA LEU A 53 1.01 -4.65 -12.28
C LEU A 53 2.50 -4.65 -11.96
N HIS A 54 3.24 -5.70 -12.34
CA HIS A 54 4.70 -5.70 -12.15
C HIS A 54 5.38 -4.61 -12.97
N ALA A 55 4.89 -4.33 -14.19
CA ALA A 55 5.41 -3.23 -15.00
C ALA A 55 5.25 -1.86 -14.30
N LEU A 56 4.12 -1.63 -13.62
CA LEU A 56 3.87 -0.40 -12.86
C LEU A 56 4.86 -0.29 -11.69
N GLU A 57 4.99 -1.34 -10.88
CA GLU A 57 5.94 -1.38 -9.75
C GLU A 57 7.38 -1.10 -10.19
N LEU A 58 7.84 -1.78 -11.26
CA LEU A 58 9.19 -1.58 -11.77
C LEU A 58 9.40 -0.14 -12.24
N TYR A 59 8.44 0.43 -12.97
CA TYR A 59 8.53 1.81 -13.41
C TYR A 59 8.58 2.79 -12.23
N ASP A 60 7.66 2.63 -11.26
CA ASP A 60 7.58 3.50 -10.08
C ASP A 60 8.75 3.30 -9.11
N SER A 61 9.46 2.17 -9.20
CA SER A 61 10.75 1.96 -8.52
C SER A 61 11.91 2.74 -9.17
N GLY A 62 11.66 3.43 -10.28
CA GLY A 62 12.61 4.29 -10.97
C GLY A 62 13.27 3.67 -12.21
N ARG A 63 12.76 2.54 -12.70
CA ARG A 63 13.24 1.91 -13.95
C ARG A 63 12.69 2.64 -15.17
N THR A 64 13.50 2.70 -16.21
CA THR A 64 13.08 3.14 -17.55
C THR A 64 12.15 2.11 -18.19
N VAL A 65 11.35 2.51 -19.18
CA VAL A 65 10.42 1.58 -19.85
C VAL A 65 11.16 0.44 -20.54
N GLU A 66 12.33 0.73 -21.07
CA GLU A 66 13.22 -0.25 -21.71
C GLU A 66 13.72 -1.27 -20.69
N GLU A 67 14.18 -0.83 -19.51
CA GLU A 67 14.55 -1.72 -18.40
C GLU A 67 13.37 -2.57 -17.92
N VAL A 68 12.18 -1.98 -17.81
CA VAL A 68 10.95 -2.69 -17.45
C VAL A 68 10.68 -3.80 -18.45
N SER A 69 10.72 -3.53 -19.76
CA SER A 69 10.52 -4.54 -20.80
C SER A 69 11.47 -5.73 -20.65
N VAL A 70 12.76 -5.46 -20.47
CA VAL A 70 13.80 -6.49 -20.29
C VAL A 70 13.55 -7.32 -19.03
N LEU A 71 13.18 -6.69 -17.91
CA LEU A 71 12.90 -7.40 -16.66
C LEU A 71 11.66 -8.30 -16.79
N LEU A 72 10.61 -7.83 -17.46
CA LEU A 72 9.40 -8.61 -17.72
C LEU A 72 9.67 -9.80 -18.65
N GLU A 73 10.51 -9.62 -19.66
CA GLU A 73 10.93 -10.71 -20.54
C GLU A 73 11.71 -11.78 -19.76
N ASN A 74 12.64 -11.36 -18.89
CA ASN A 74 13.44 -12.28 -18.10
C ASN A 74 12.62 -13.10 -17.10
N GLU A 75 11.65 -12.48 -16.42
CA GLU A 75 10.85 -13.15 -15.39
C GLU A 75 9.66 -13.94 -15.96
N TYR A 76 8.98 -13.40 -16.97
CA TYR A 76 7.74 -13.96 -17.51
C TYR A 76 7.89 -14.57 -18.90
N HIS A 77 9.10 -14.55 -19.49
CA HIS A 77 9.36 -14.99 -20.86
C HIS A 77 8.37 -14.38 -21.86
N THR A 78 8.02 -13.12 -21.63
CA THR A 78 6.99 -12.40 -22.37
C THR A 78 7.55 -11.05 -22.79
N GLU A 79 7.84 -10.89 -24.08
CA GLU A 79 8.27 -9.62 -24.64
C GLU A 79 7.10 -8.61 -24.62
N VAL A 80 7.30 -7.48 -23.96
CA VAL A 80 6.31 -6.41 -23.85
C VAL A 80 6.85 -5.15 -24.53
N PRO A 81 6.34 -4.76 -25.69
CA PRO A 81 6.82 -3.56 -26.36
C PRO A 81 6.61 -2.30 -25.50
N ASP A 82 7.58 -1.38 -25.51
CA ASP A 82 7.57 -0.14 -24.71
C ASP A 82 6.26 0.65 -24.83
N ARG A 83 5.73 0.78 -26.06
CA ARG A 83 4.43 1.45 -26.32
C ARG A 83 3.28 0.86 -25.50
N THR A 84 3.35 -0.43 -25.21
CA THR A 84 2.34 -1.16 -24.43
C THR A 84 2.48 -0.80 -22.96
N ILE A 85 3.71 -0.74 -22.44
CA ILE A 85 4.00 -0.31 -21.08
C ILE A 85 3.56 1.15 -20.88
N TYR A 86 3.91 2.06 -21.80
CA TYR A 86 3.41 3.44 -21.78
C TYR A 86 1.88 3.52 -21.79
N SER A 87 1.21 2.67 -22.58
CA SER A 87 -0.24 2.60 -22.60
C SER A 87 -0.82 2.13 -21.26
N TRP A 88 -0.13 1.24 -20.53
CA TRP A 88 -0.56 0.81 -19.20
C TRP A 88 -0.37 1.93 -18.19
N LEU A 89 0.82 2.54 -18.12
CA LEU A 89 1.10 3.66 -17.20
C LEU A 89 0.03 4.75 -17.31
N LYS A 90 -0.21 5.24 -18.54
CA LYS A 90 -1.22 6.28 -18.79
C LYS A 90 -2.65 5.83 -18.46
N ARG A 91 -2.96 4.55 -18.69
CA ARG A 91 -4.28 4.00 -18.39
C ARG A 91 -4.51 3.95 -16.88
N TYR A 92 -3.53 3.47 -16.11
CA TYR A 92 -3.66 3.28 -14.68
C TYR A 92 -3.63 4.59 -13.90
N GLU A 93 -2.84 5.56 -14.33
CA GLU A 93 -2.92 6.94 -13.82
C GLU A 93 -4.34 7.50 -13.99
N ARG A 94 -4.92 7.37 -15.19
CA ARG A 94 -6.18 8.05 -15.53
C ARG A 94 -7.44 7.32 -15.06
N GLU A 95 -7.49 6.00 -15.19
CA GLU A 95 -8.71 5.21 -14.96
C GLU A 95 -8.80 4.68 -13.53
N TYR A 96 -7.66 4.54 -12.85
CA TYR A 96 -7.57 3.92 -11.53
C TYR A 96 -6.91 4.82 -10.48
N ASP A 97 -6.51 6.05 -10.86
CA ASP A 97 -5.87 7.04 -9.99
C ASP A 97 -4.65 6.47 -9.25
N LEU A 98 -3.91 5.57 -9.92
CA LEU A 98 -2.69 5.02 -9.35
C LEU A 98 -1.54 6.00 -9.53
N TYR A 99 -0.55 5.86 -8.65
CA TYR A 99 0.68 6.60 -8.81
C TYR A 99 1.36 6.22 -10.13
N VAL A 100 1.92 7.22 -10.80
CA VAL A 100 2.85 7.04 -11.91
C VAL A 100 3.95 8.07 -11.73
N LEU A 101 5.19 7.59 -11.65
CA LEU A 101 6.36 8.42 -11.45
C LEU A 101 6.51 9.45 -12.57
N LYS A 102 6.51 10.74 -12.22
CA LYS A 102 6.67 11.84 -13.17
C LYS A 102 8.14 12.18 -13.36
N GLY A 103 8.76 11.65 -14.42
CA GLY A 103 10.07 12.07 -14.87
C GLY A 103 11.18 11.86 -13.85
N HIS A 104 11.69 10.63 -13.76
CA HIS A 104 12.82 10.28 -12.90
C HIS A 104 14.08 10.01 -13.71
N ASP A 105 15.19 10.66 -13.34
CA ASP A 105 16.53 10.36 -13.86
C ASP A 105 17.31 9.61 -12.78
N SER A 106 17.32 8.28 -12.88
CA SER A 106 18.01 7.37 -11.95
C SER A 106 19.50 7.68 -11.79
N ARG A 107 20.08 8.46 -12.71
CA ARG A 107 21.47 8.91 -12.68
C ARG A 107 21.75 10.06 -11.71
N LYS A 108 20.73 10.77 -11.21
CA LYS A 108 20.89 11.97 -10.36
C LYS A 108 20.46 11.75 -8.90
N THR A 109 19.54 10.83 -8.65
CA THR A 109 19.00 10.52 -7.33
C THR A 109 18.92 9.00 -7.22
N GLY A 110 19.38 8.41 -6.10
CA GLY A 110 19.49 6.95 -5.89
C GLY A 110 18.15 6.21 -5.84
N GLY A 111 17.35 6.31 -6.89
CA GLY A 111 15.97 5.81 -6.97
C GLY A 111 14.95 6.77 -6.33
N PRO A 112 13.66 6.64 -6.69
CA PRO A 112 12.57 7.37 -6.08
C PRO A 112 12.19 6.81 -4.71
N VAL A 113 12.63 5.58 -4.38
CA VAL A 113 12.42 4.91 -3.09
C VAL A 113 13.73 4.86 -2.33
N ARG A 114 13.70 5.28 -1.07
CA ARG A 114 14.79 5.04 -0.11
C ARG A 114 14.36 3.97 0.87
N ALA A 115 15.23 3.00 1.12
CA ALA A 115 14.97 1.92 2.06
C ALA A 115 16.17 1.69 2.98
N VAL A 116 15.88 1.31 4.23
CA VAL A 116 16.85 0.97 5.28
C VAL A 116 16.40 -0.30 5.96
N SER A 117 17.27 -1.29 6.02
CA SER A 117 16.99 -2.54 6.72
C SER A 117 16.97 -2.32 8.24
N LEU A 118 15.88 -2.74 8.88
CA LEU A 118 15.73 -2.76 10.32
C LEU A 118 15.86 -4.23 10.80
N PRO A 119 16.76 -4.54 11.75
CA PRO A 119 16.94 -5.85 12.37
C PRO A 119 15.85 -6.08 13.42
N ILE A 120 14.60 -5.76 13.09
CA ILE A 120 13.42 -6.05 13.88
C ILE A 120 12.82 -7.33 13.31
N GLY A 121 12.53 -8.31 14.18
CA GLY A 121 11.69 -9.47 13.83
C GLY A 121 12.21 -10.32 12.67
N GLY A 122 13.54 -10.40 12.45
CA GLY A 122 14.13 -11.22 11.38
C GLY A 122 14.49 -10.46 10.08
N GLY A 123 14.31 -9.14 10.04
CA GLY A 123 14.76 -8.28 8.94
C GLY A 123 13.61 -7.65 8.18
N VAL A 124 13.08 -6.54 8.69
CA VAL A 124 12.06 -5.73 8.01
C VAL A 124 12.72 -4.49 7.43
N SER A 125 12.44 -4.13 6.17
CA SER A 125 12.93 -2.88 5.61
C SER A 125 11.94 -1.74 5.83
N PHE A 126 12.42 -0.65 6.44
CA PHE A 126 11.75 0.65 6.37
C PHE A 126 11.95 1.21 4.97
N GLY A 127 10.90 1.77 4.37
CA GLY A 127 10.96 2.37 3.05
C GLY A 127 10.11 3.62 2.96
N PHE A 128 10.55 4.60 2.17
CA PHE A 128 9.74 5.77 1.84
C PHE A 128 10.01 6.27 0.42
N HIS A 129 8.99 6.88 -0.17
CA HIS A 129 9.02 7.34 -1.56
C HIS A 129 9.31 8.84 -1.61
N VAL A 130 10.52 9.19 -2.05
CA VAL A 130 11.04 10.57 -2.05
C VAL A 130 10.20 11.50 -2.91
N GLU A 131 9.81 11.09 -4.12
CA GLU A 131 9.01 11.98 -4.99
C GLU A 131 7.60 12.23 -4.42
N LYS A 132 6.90 11.21 -3.92
CA LYS A 132 5.62 11.39 -3.21
C LYS A 132 5.72 12.31 -2.01
N LEU A 133 6.83 12.27 -1.24
CA LEU A 133 7.05 13.22 -0.15
C LEU A 133 7.17 14.67 -0.63
N LYS A 134 7.81 14.92 -1.77
CA LYS A 134 7.89 16.27 -2.34
C LYS A 134 6.52 16.79 -2.76
N GLU A 135 5.65 15.91 -3.26
CA GLU A 135 4.31 16.30 -3.72
C GLU A 135 3.28 16.42 -2.58
N LEU A 136 3.37 15.58 -1.55
CA LEU A 136 2.30 15.40 -0.56
C LEU A 136 2.64 15.93 0.84
N CYS A 137 3.92 16.03 1.22
CA CYS A 137 4.30 16.40 2.59
C CYS A 137 4.48 17.90 2.84
N ASP A 138 4.07 18.78 1.93
CA ASP A 138 4.16 20.24 2.14
C ASP A 138 3.38 20.69 3.38
N ALA A 139 2.24 20.05 3.66
CA ALA A 139 1.46 20.28 4.89
C ALA A 139 2.06 19.65 6.15
N PHE A 140 3.05 18.75 6.01
CA PHE A 140 3.59 17.92 7.10
C PHE A 140 5.14 17.93 7.12
N PRO A 141 5.80 19.09 7.28
CA PRO A 141 7.26 19.19 7.21
C PRO A 141 7.97 18.36 8.30
N LYS A 142 7.38 18.23 9.49
CA LYS A 142 7.93 17.42 10.58
C LYS A 142 7.88 15.92 10.27
N LEU A 143 6.81 15.43 9.64
CA LEU A 143 6.74 14.06 9.15
C LEU A 143 7.84 13.79 8.12
N ARG A 144 8.01 14.69 7.14
CA ARG A 144 9.09 14.57 6.16
C ARG A 144 10.46 14.47 6.85
N ASN A 145 10.74 15.37 7.78
CA ASN A 145 12.01 15.37 8.51
C ASN A 145 12.21 14.06 9.30
N TYR A 146 11.14 13.55 9.94
CA TYR A 146 11.17 12.29 10.66
C TYR A 146 11.50 11.11 9.74
N LEU A 147 10.87 11.01 8.57
CA LEU A 147 11.14 9.94 7.60
C LEU A 147 12.59 9.96 7.11
N PHE A 148 13.13 11.16 6.82
CA PHE A 148 14.53 11.29 6.43
C PHE A 148 15.50 10.96 7.55
N TRP A 149 15.21 11.38 8.79
CA TRP A 149 15.99 10.99 9.96
C TRP A 149 15.99 9.48 10.16
N VAL A 150 14.83 8.81 10.05
CA VAL A 150 14.78 7.35 10.12
C VAL A 150 15.61 6.71 9.00
N GLY A 151 15.56 7.27 7.80
CA GLY A 151 16.29 6.77 6.64
C GLY A 151 17.80 7.03 6.63
N ASN A 152 18.32 7.86 7.54
CA ASN A 152 19.73 8.27 7.54
C ASN A 152 20.44 7.92 8.85
N ASP A 153 19.78 8.19 9.99
CA ASP A 153 20.42 8.34 11.29
C ASP A 153 19.77 7.48 12.38
N PHE A 154 18.80 6.63 12.03
CA PHE A 154 18.08 5.82 13.01
C PHE A 154 19.02 4.88 13.77
N PRO A 155 19.00 4.85 15.12
CA PRO A 155 19.88 4.00 15.92
C PRO A 155 19.38 2.55 15.94
N VAL A 156 19.57 1.88 14.81
CA VAL A 156 19.07 0.54 14.49
C VAL A 156 19.50 -0.54 15.50
N GLU A 157 20.71 -0.42 16.07
CA GLU A 157 21.27 -1.41 17.01
C GLU A 157 20.53 -1.47 18.35
N SER A 158 19.82 -0.40 18.71
CA SER A 158 19.06 -0.32 19.97
C SER A 158 17.72 -1.03 19.90
N LEU A 159 17.35 -1.60 18.74
CA LEU A 159 16.03 -2.16 18.47
C LEU A 159 15.72 -3.53 19.11
N SER A 160 16.74 -4.23 19.59
CA SER A 160 16.62 -5.59 20.14
C SER A 160 16.02 -5.67 21.55
N ARG A 161 15.73 -4.53 22.20
CA ARG A 161 15.35 -4.45 23.63
C ARG A 161 13.86 -4.23 23.90
N PHE A 162 13.01 -4.38 22.89
CA PHE A 162 11.64 -3.89 22.98
C PHE A 162 10.61 -4.96 23.26
N SER A 163 9.75 -4.66 24.23
CA SER A 163 8.60 -5.48 24.60
C SER A 163 7.43 -4.52 24.84
N ILE A 164 6.27 -4.85 24.29
CA ILE A 164 5.04 -4.06 24.46
C ILE A 164 4.39 -4.51 25.77
N PRO A 165 4.13 -3.62 26.74
CA PRO A 165 3.20 -3.92 27.81
C PRO A 165 1.79 -3.96 27.21
N LEU A 166 1.15 -5.13 27.23
CA LEU A 166 -0.27 -5.27 26.95
C LEU A 166 -1.04 -4.62 28.12
N HIS A 167 -1.57 -3.41 27.92
CA HIS A 167 -2.57 -2.83 28.81
C HIS A 167 -3.99 -3.04 28.25
N GLU A 168 -4.97 -2.93 29.15
CA GLU A 168 -6.34 -3.45 29.07
C GLU A 168 -7.13 -3.14 27.78
N GLU A 169 -8.11 -4.01 27.51
CA GLU A 169 -8.96 -4.02 26.32
C GLU A 169 -9.74 -2.70 26.16
N GLU A 170 -9.36 -1.88 25.19
CA GLU A 170 -10.21 -0.82 24.66
C GLU A 170 -10.99 -1.40 23.47
N HIS A 171 -12.32 -1.30 23.52
CA HIS A 171 -13.20 -1.70 22.41
C HIS A 171 -13.40 -0.51 21.45
N ALA A 172 -13.35 -0.78 20.15
CA ALA A 172 -13.79 0.16 19.14
C ALA A 172 -15.25 -0.14 18.82
N ASP A 173 -16.09 0.87 19.00
CA ASP A 173 -17.53 0.69 18.81
C ASP A 173 -17.90 0.57 17.32
N ASN A 174 -17.04 1.00 16.37
CA ASN A 174 -17.38 1.02 14.95
C ASN A 174 -16.18 0.73 14.00
N ILE A 175 -16.17 -0.45 13.39
CA ILE A 175 -15.27 -0.83 12.28
C ILE A 175 -16.08 -0.84 10.98
N VAL A 176 -15.62 -0.10 9.96
CA VAL A 176 -16.31 -0.02 8.66
C VAL A 176 -15.43 -0.62 7.57
N ARG A 177 -16.00 -1.48 6.71
CA ARG A 177 -15.25 -2.06 5.60
C ARG A 177 -14.84 -0.98 4.59
N ASN A 178 -13.53 -0.82 4.39
CA ASN A 178 -12.98 0.09 3.40
C ASN A 178 -12.98 -0.61 2.02
N ARG A 179 -13.86 -0.13 1.13
CA ARG A 179 -13.89 -0.52 -0.29
C ARG A 179 -13.42 0.61 -1.21
N GLY A 180 -12.76 1.61 -0.63
CA GLY A 180 -12.19 2.75 -1.33
C GLY A 180 -10.79 2.42 -1.86
N ASP A 181 -9.89 3.37 -1.70
CA ASP A 181 -8.50 3.36 -2.16
C ASP A 181 -7.67 2.18 -1.59
N ILE A 182 -7.73 1.95 -0.28
CA ILE A 182 -6.99 0.85 0.38
C ILE A 182 -7.52 -0.51 -0.09
N GLY A 183 -8.84 -0.68 -0.06
CA GLY A 183 -9.49 -1.93 -0.45
C GLY A 183 -9.18 -2.28 -1.92
N PHE A 184 -9.24 -1.30 -2.81
CA PHE A 184 -8.92 -1.48 -4.21
C PHE A 184 -7.43 -1.81 -4.43
N THR A 185 -6.52 -1.10 -3.76
CA THR A 185 -5.07 -1.38 -3.88
C THR A 185 -4.71 -2.77 -3.35
N LEU A 186 -5.37 -3.22 -2.28
CA LEU A 186 -5.23 -4.59 -1.78
C LEU A 186 -5.71 -5.62 -2.80
N GLU A 187 -6.84 -5.39 -3.49
CA GLU A 187 -7.30 -6.25 -4.59
C GLU A 187 -6.26 -6.34 -5.72
N LEU A 188 -5.57 -5.24 -6.05
CA LEU A 188 -4.46 -5.25 -7.01
C LEU A 188 -3.26 -6.05 -6.50
N ALA A 189 -2.89 -5.92 -5.23
CA ALA A 189 -1.81 -6.72 -4.65
C ALA A 189 -2.10 -8.22 -4.75
N HIS A 190 -3.35 -8.64 -4.51
CA HIS A 190 -3.76 -10.04 -4.70
C HIS A 190 -3.63 -10.50 -6.16
N LEU A 191 -3.92 -9.62 -7.13
CA LEU A 191 -3.72 -9.94 -8.55
C LEU A 191 -2.23 -10.04 -8.93
N ARG A 192 -1.36 -9.28 -8.26
CA ARG A 192 0.09 -9.26 -8.50
C ARG A 192 0.80 -10.47 -7.89
N PHE A 193 0.46 -10.85 -6.66
CA PHE A 193 1.20 -11.85 -5.88
C PHE A 193 0.42 -13.16 -5.62
N GLY A 194 -0.90 -13.17 -5.78
CA GLY A 194 -1.76 -14.34 -5.51
C GLY A 194 -2.76 -14.12 -4.36
N GLU A 195 -3.44 -15.19 -3.95
CA GLU A 195 -4.58 -15.09 -3.01
C GLU A 195 -4.17 -14.61 -1.60
N GLU A 196 -2.97 -14.92 -1.13
CA GLU A 196 -2.49 -14.53 0.21
C GLU A 196 -1.06 -13.94 0.14
N PRO A 197 -0.90 -12.67 -0.29
CA PRO A 197 0.39 -12.00 -0.29
C PRO A 197 0.92 -11.82 1.15
N GLY A 198 2.24 -11.93 1.29
CA GLY A 198 2.89 -11.62 2.56
C GLY A 198 2.78 -10.14 2.92
N PRO A 199 2.85 -9.78 4.23
CA PRO A 199 2.78 -8.38 4.66
C PRO A 199 3.83 -7.47 4.01
N GLU A 200 5.04 -8.00 3.76
CA GLU A 200 6.11 -7.27 3.08
C GLU A 200 5.75 -6.92 1.64
N SER A 201 5.29 -7.88 0.84
CA SER A 201 4.82 -7.63 -0.53
C SER A 201 3.66 -6.63 -0.57
N ILE A 202 2.73 -6.68 0.41
CA ILE A 202 1.65 -5.69 0.50
C ILE A 202 2.25 -4.28 0.73
N ARG A 203 3.17 -4.14 1.68
CA ARG A 203 3.80 -2.83 1.98
C ARG A 203 4.53 -2.28 0.76
N GLU A 204 5.40 -3.06 0.13
CA GLU A 204 6.17 -2.65 -1.06
C GLU A 204 5.24 -2.22 -2.21
N PHE A 205 4.20 -3.01 -2.47
CA PHE A 205 3.23 -2.71 -3.50
C PHE A 205 2.48 -1.41 -3.25
N PHE A 206 2.03 -1.18 -2.01
CA PHE A 206 1.40 0.08 -1.64
C PHE A 206 2.36 1.26 -1.81
N LEU A 207 3.62 1.12 -1.38
CA LEU A 207 4.62 2.18 -1.49
C LEU A 207 4.87 2.61 -2.93
N LEU A 208 4.84 1.68 -3.88
CA LEU A 208 5.04 1.97 -5.29
C LEU A 208 3.75 2.48 -5.94
N VAL A 209 2.65 1.73 -5.80
CA VAL A 209 1.46 1.88 -6.64
C VAL A 209 0.43 2.85 -6.08
N HIS A 210 0.28 2.96 -4.76
CA HIS A 210 -0.75 3.81 -4.17
C HIS A 210 -0.34 5.29 -4.22
N PRO A 211 -1.16 6.22 -4.74
CA PRO A 211 -0.82 7.65 -4.87
C PRO A 211 -0.46 8.29 -3.52
N GLY A 212 -1.29 8.07 -2.50
CA GLY A 212 -1.08 8.62 -1.16
C GLY A 212 -0.03 7.90 -0.29
N CYS A 213 0.48 6.72 -0.65
CA CYS A 213 1.38 5.97 0.24
C CYS A 213 2.80 6.54 0.19
N VAL A 214 3.27 7.10 1.30
CA VAL A 214 4.56 7.79 1.36
C VAL A 214 5.65 7.01 2.08
N ALA A 215 5.29 6.12 3.01
CA ALA A 215 6.25 5.31 3.75
C ALA A 215 5.65 3.99 4.25
N VAL A 216 6.50 3.02 4.52
CA VAL A 216 6.16 1.69 5.05
C VAL A 216 7.12 1.23 6.11
N SER A 217 6.63 0.41 7.03
CA SER A 217 7.39 -0.12 8.17
C SER A 217 8.07 0.98 9.01
N LEU A 218 7.38 2.11 9.22
CA LEU A 218 7.91 3.26 9.94
C LEU A 218 8.02 2.94 11.44
N PRO A 219 9.23 2.95 12.03
CA PRO A 219 9.37 2.81 13.49
C PRO A 219 8.73 3.98 14.22
N VAL A 220 7.99 3.67 15.29
CA VAL A 220 7.37 4.65 16.19
C VAL A 220 7.61 4.25 17.65
N PHE A 221 7.94 5.23 18.49
CA PHE A 221 8.32 5.03 19.89
C PHE A 221 7.96 6.26 20.74
N THR A 222 7.72 6.03 22.03
CA THR A 222 7.46 7.07 23.05
C THR A 222 8.72 7.29 23.89
N ASP A 223 9.02 8.53 24.29
CA ASP A 223 10.17 8.80 25.18
C ASP A 223 9.77 8.61 26.65
N PRO A 224 10.60 7.98 27.50
CA PRO A 224 10.43 7.92 28.95
C PRO A 224 11.30 8.94 29.71
N GLU A 225 11.79 10.01 29.05
CA GLU A 225 12.86 10.96 29.41
C GLU A 225 14.22 10.61 28.74
N GLU A 226 14.29 10.96 27.45
CA GLU A 226 15.35 10.85 26.39
C GLU A 226 15.94 9.47 26.03
N GLY A 227 15.73 8.41 26.81
CA GLY A 227 16.26 7.07 26.53
C GLY A 227 15.27 6.18 25.78
N ILE A 228 15.69 5.53 24.69
CA ILE A 228 14.95 4.47 23.97
C ILE A 228 14.29 3.50 24.97
N GLY A 229 13.02 3.74 25.29
CA GLY A 229 12.26 3.00 26.28
C GLY A 229 10.93 2.62 25.68
N SER A 230 10.82 1.34 25.34
CA SER A 230 9.67 0.67 24.73
C SER A 230 9.32 1.21 23.34
N LEU A 231 9.98 0.74 22.27
CA LEU A 231 9.45 0.84 20.90
C LEU A 231 8.05 0.25 20.90
N LEU A 232 7.09 1.09 20.54
CA LEU A 232 5.70 0.71 20.47
C LEU A 232 5.41 -0.17 19.25
N GLY A 233 6.21 -0.04 18.19
CA GLY A 233 6.20 -0.96 17.05
C GLY A 233 6.51 -0.28 15.73
N LEU A 234 6.09 -0.92 14.63
CA LEU A 234 6.19 -0.42 13.27
C LEU A 234 4.79 -0.03 12.78
N VAL A 235 4.64 1.16 12.22
CA VAL A 235 3.48 1.49 11.39
C VAL A 235 3.68 0.86 10.02
N ASP A 236 2.78 -0.03 9.60
CA ASP A 236 2.97 -0.81 8.39
C ASP A 236 2.96 0.05 7.13
N ILE A 237 1.99 0.97 7.02
CA ILE A 237 1.85 1.88 5.88
C ILE A 237 1.43 3.27 6.40
N VAL A 238 2.10 4.31 5.89
CA VAL A 238 1.78 5.72 6.14
C VAL A 238 1.32 6.34 4.83
N MET A 239 0.10 6.86 4.82
CA MET A 239 -0.52 7.48 3.67
C MET A 239 -0.91 8.93 3.95
N ILE A 240 -0.93 9.75 2.92
CA ILE A 240 -1.38 11.14 2.97
C ILE A 240 -2.51 11.31 1.96
N ASP A 241 -3.64 11.82 2.44
CA ASP A 241 -4.76 12.25 1.60
C ASP A 241 -5.11 13.69 1.96
N ARG A 242 -4.84 14.62 1.02
CA ARG A 242 -5.06 16.07 1.15
C ARG A 242 -4.36 16.69 2.37
N ARG A 243 -5.04 16.67 3.52
CA ARG A 243 -4.61 17.26 4.80
C ARG A 243 -4.81 16.28 5.97
N GLU A 244 -4.97 14.99 5.69
CA GLU A 244 -5.02 13.95 6.71
C GLU A 244 -3.90 12.94 6.45
N VAL A 245 -3.35 12.42 7.55
CA VAL A 245 -2.45 11.27 7.53
C VAL A 245 -3.25 10.04 7.91
N ARG A 246 -3.09 8.97 7.13
CA ARG A 246 -3.72 7.69 7.42
C ARG A 246 -2.64 6.66 7.75
N LEU A 247 -2.75 6.06 8.93
CA LEU A 247 -1.88 4.98 9.37
C LEU A 247 -2.62 3.67 9.14
N VAL A 248 -2.03 2.77 8.33
CA VAL A 248 -2.59 1.44 8.10
C VAL A 248 -1.75 0.41 8.84
N VAL A 249 -2.43 -0.47 9.59
CA VAL A 249 -1.83 -1.62 10.26
C VAL A 249 -2.21 -2.88 9.51
N ILE A 250 -1.23 -3.73 9.22
CA ILE A 250 -1.46 -5.05 8.61
C ILE A 250 -1.46 -6.07 9.74
N ASP A 251 -2.63 -6.63 10.06
CA ASP A 251 -2.76 -7.63 11.12
C ASP A 251 -3.40 -8.92 10.56
N PRO A 252 -2.76 -10.08 10.73
CA PRO A 252 -3.36 -11.35 10.32
C PRO A 252 -4.58 -11.76 11.15
N ASP A 253 -4.78 -11.22 12.36
CA ASP A 253 -5.88 -11.60 13.26
C ASP A 253 -6.77 -10.38 13.61
N PRO A 254 -8.05 -10.33 13.18
CA PRO A 254 -8.96 -9.24 13.50
C PRO A 254 -9.48 -9.24 14.95
N SER A 255 -8.93 -10.08 15.85
CA SER A 255 -9.27 -10.04 17.27
C SER A 255 -9.00 -8.65 17.86
N GLY A 256 -9.73 -8.24 18.91
CA GLY A 256 -9.74 -6.86 19.44
C GLY A 256 -8.38 -6.21 19.78
N ARG A 257 -7.28 -6.98 19.73
CA ARG A 257 -5.89 -6.52 19.85
C ARG A 257 -5.45 -5.57 18.72
N VAL A 258 -6.06 -5.64 17.53
CA VAL A 258 -5.71 -4.74 16.40
C VAL A 258 -5.97 -3.27 16.74
N LEU A 259 -7.05 -2.99 17.48
CA LEU A 259 -7.38 -1.61 17.86
C LEU A 259 -6.30 -1.03 18.77
N GLN A 260 -5.87 -1.81 19.76
CA GLN A 260 -4.80 -1.40 20.66
C GLN A 260 -3.55 -1.07 19.87
N HIS A 261 -3.16 -1.91 18.90
CA HIS A 261 -2.03 -1.63 18.01
C HIS A 261 -2.18 -0.30 17.25
N CYS A 262 -3.38 0.00 16.71
CA CYS A 262 -3.63 1.27 16.04
C CYS A 262 -3.54 2.48 16.98
N ILE A 263 -4.17 2.42 18.16
CA ILE A 263 -4.20 3.51 19.14
C ILE A 263 -2.78 3.81 19.65
N ILE A 264 -2.06 2.76 20.02
CA ILE A 264 -0.67 2.80 20.52
C ILE A 264 0.23 3.40 19.44
N LYS A 265 0.25 2.84 18.23
CA LYS A 265 1.08 3.34 17.12
C LYS A 265 0.72 4.78 16.77
N ARG A 266 -0.55 5.17 16.81
CA ARG A 266 -0.99 6.55 16.57
C ARG A 266 -0.44 7.51 17.62
N LYS A 267 -0.53 7.20 18.92
CA LYS A 267 0.02 8.04 20.00
C LYS A 267 1.52 8.25 19.83
N ALA A 268 2.27 7.19 19.52
CA ALA A 268 3.71 7.30 19.25
C ALA A 268 4.00 8.13 17.99
N PHE A 269 3.22 7.95 16.93
CA PHE A 269 3.36 8.73 15.70
C PHE A 269 3.11 10.22 15.93
N MET A 270 2.09 10.59 16.71
CA MET A 270 1.79 11.97 17.07
C MET A 270 2.99 12.63 17.76
N GLN A 271 3.59 11.96 18.74
CA GLN A 271 4.75 12.49 19.47
C GLN A 271 5.97 12.74 18.57
N ARG A 272 6.16 11.92 17.52
CA ARG A 272 7.32 12.06 16.62
C ARG A 272 7.12 13.08 15.51
N THR A 273 5.87 13.42 15.20
CA THR A 273 5.53 14.23 14.03
C THR A 273 4.86 15.56 14.38
N ASP A 274 4.40 15.73 15.62
CA ASP A 274 3.55 16.82 16.10
C ASP A 274 2.28 17.04 15.25
N ILE A 275 1.82 15.98 14.58
CA ILE A 275 0.55 16.00 13.85
C ILE A 275 -0.57 15.74 14.86
N PRO A 276 -1.61 16.59 14.88
CA PRO A 276 -2.66 16.47 15.88
C PRO A 276 -3.59 15.30 15.56
N ALA A 277 -4.25 14.76 16.58
CA ALA A 277 -5.01 13.50 16.49
C ALA A 277 -6.14 13.57 15.44
N GLU A 278 -6.80 14.73 15.33
CA GLU A 278 -7.92 14.96 14.41
C GLU A 278 -7.53 14.86 12.93
N MET A 279 -6.24 15.00 12.62
CA MET A 279 -5.67 14.86 11.27
C MET A 279 -5.16 13.44 11.01
N ILE A 280 -5.24 12.52 11.99
CA ILE A 280 -4.73 11.16 11.87
C ILE A 280 -5.86 10.15 11.90
N ARG A 281 -6.04 9.44 10.78
CA ARG A 281 -6.97 8.31 10.66
C ARG A 281 -6.23 6.99 10.78
N CYS A 282 -6.91 5.96 11.27
CA CYS A 282 -6.38 4.60 11.33
C CYS A 282 -7.22 3.66 10.47
N SER A 283 -6.53 2.81 9.73
CA SER A 283 -7.12 1.72 8.95
C SER A 283 -6.39 0.42 9.24
N MET A 284 -7.02 -0.70 8.92
CA MET A 284 -6.42 -2.02 9.04
C MET A 284 -6.60 -2.83 7.77
N ILE A 285 -5.62 -3.68 7.48
CA ILE A 285 -5.69 -4.73 6.47
C ILE A 285 -5.64 -6.06 7.19
N THR A 286 -6.63 -6.92 6.90
CA THR A 286 -6.74 -8.28 7.44
C THR A 286 -6.94 -9.26 6.29
N ARG A 287 -6.96 -10.57 6.59
CA ARG A 287 -7.33 -11.60 5.60
C ARG A 287 -8.71 -11.39 4.98
N ASN A 288 -9.61 -10.69 5.67
CA ASN A 288 -10.98 -10.44 5.20
C ASN A 288 -11.13 -9.15 4.38
N GLY A 289 -10.02 -8.40 4.21
CA GLY A 289 -9.94 -7.15 3.45
C GLY A 289 -9.51 -5.96 4.31
N ALA A 290 -9.76 -4.77 3.78
CA ALA A 290 -9.43 -3.50 4.42
C ALA A 290 -10.61 -2.90 5.20
N PHE A 291 -10.30 -2.24 6.31
CA PHE A 291 -11.28 -1.63 7.21
C PHE A 291 -10.77 -0.29 7.75
N ASP A 292 -11.69 0.65 7.94
CA ASP A 292 -11.44 1.94 8.60
C ASP A 292 -11.92 1.88 10.04
N LEU A 293 -11.10 2.42 10.93
CA LEU A 293 -11.43 2.61 12.34
C LEU A 293 -12.09 3.98 12.49
N MET A 294 -13.37 3.98 12.88
CA MET A 294 -14.07 5.21 13.22
C MET A 294 -13.82 5.49 14.69
N GLU A 295 -13.28 6.67 14.99
CA GLU A 295 -13.29 7.17 16.36
C GLU A 295 -14.73 7.50 16.77
N PRO A 296 -15.09 7.28 18.05
CA PRO A 296 -16.38 7.70 18.59
C PRO A 296 -16.59 9.22 18.53
#